data_AF-A0A7Y2MWF0-F1
#
_entry.id   AF-A0A7Y2MWF0-F1
#
_cell.length_a   1.000
_cell.length_b   1.000
_cell.length_c   1.000
_cell.angle_alpha   90.00
_cell.angle_beta   90.00
_cell.angle_gamma   90.00
#
_symmetry.space_group_name_H-M   'P 1'
#
loop_
_entity.id
_entity.type
_entity.pdbx_description
1 polymer ?
#
loop_
_entity_poly.entity_id
_entity_poly.type
_entity_poly.pdbx_seq_one_letter_code
_entity_poly.pdbx_strand_id
1 'polypeptide(L)'
;MNHRVGRSVFALLTGLAVAVFAYQWVTNPAPRAERLQQEAAVQAARTLLRDVVVSEGLEIVDPLAPDRKVGKVYVYPEPPGWAVSGFYRRDAQDRWHPYLITMDEALQLQRLKVQDAALADRTSANAALEVRPEN
;
A
#
# COMPACT_ATOMS: atom_id res chain seq x y z
N MET A 1 0.78 -39.89 41.06
CA MET A 1 1.16 -39.85 39.63
C MET A 1 2.66 -39.57 39.56
N ASN A 2 3.43 -40.34 38.78
CA ASN A 2 4.89 -40.26 38.81
C ASN A 2 5.38 -38.95 38.13
N HIS A 3 5.87 -37.97 38.90
CA HIS A 3 6.19 -36.62 38.42
C HIS A 3 7.18 -36.58 37.23
N ARG A 4 8.06 -37.58 37.13
CA ARG A 4 8.96 -37.75 35.97
C ARG A 4 8.20 -38.02 34.67
N VAL A 5 7.19 -38.89 34.71
CA VAL A 5 6.37 -39.23 33.54
C VAL A 5 5.53 -38.02 33.11
N GLY A 6 4.94 -37.31 34.07
CA GLY A 6 4.15 -36.10 33.78
C GLY A 6 4.96 -35.00 33.09
N ARG A 7 6.21 -34.77 33.52
CA ARG A 7 7.11 -33.79 32.90
C ARG A 7 7.49 -34.17 31.46
N SER A 8 7.76 -35.45 31.19
CA SER A 8 8.06 -35.92 29.84
C SER A 8 6.87 -35.79 28.90
N VAL A 9 5.67 -36.16 29.36
CA VAL A 9 4.43 -36.01 28.57
C VAL A 9 4.16 -34.55 28.27
N PHE A 10 4.28 -33.66 29.26
CA PHE A 10 4.10 -32.22 29.05
C PHE A 10 5.09 -31.66 28.02
N ALA A 11 6.38 -32.00 28.14
CA ALA A 11 7.40 -31.55 27.20
C ALA A 11 7.12 -32.01 25.76
N LEU A 12 6.67 -33.26 25.57
CA LEU A 12 6.30 -33.79 24.27
C LEU A 12 5.10 -33.05 23.67
N LEU A 13 4.06 -32.81 24.48
CA LEU A 13 2.87 -32.07 24.04
C LEU A 13 3.19 -30.63 23.66
N THR A 14 3.99 -29.92 24.46
CA THR A 14 4.42 -28.56 24.15
C THR A 14 5.30 -28.52 22.91
N GLY A 15 6.26 -29.45 22.78
CA GLY A 15 7.12 -29.54 21.61
C GLY A 15 6.32 -29.79 20.32
N LEU A 16 5.34 -30.70 20.39
CA LEU A 16 4.43 -30.97 19.28
C LEU A 16 3.58 -29.75 18.93
N ALA A 17 3.02 -29.06 19.92
CA ALA A 17 2.23 -27.85 19.69
C ALA A 17 3.06 -26.76 18.99
N VAL A 18 4.27 -26.48 19.49
CA VAL A 18 5.18 -25.51 18.88
C VAL A 18 5.52 -25.89 17.45
N ALA A 19 5.81 -27.18 17.18
CA ALA A 19 6.10 -27.66 15.83
C ALA A 19 4.91 -27.46 14.87
N VAL A 20 3.69 -27.76 15.32
CA VAL A 20 2.46 -27.59 14.52
C VAL A 20 2.21 -26.11 14.22
N PHE A 21 2.30 -25.23 15.21
CA PHE A 21 2.09 -23.80 15.00
C PHE A 21 3.18 -23.18 14.11
N ALA A 22 4.44 -23.57 14.30
CA ALA A 22 5.54 -23.14 13.43
C ALA A 22 5.32 -23.60 11.99
N TYR A 23 4.91 -24.87 11.79
CA TYR A 23 4.58 -25.39 10.47
C TYR A 23 3.46 -24.59 9.82
N GLN A 24 2.33 -24.41 10.50
CA GLN A 24 1.20 -23.62 9.99
C GLN A 24 1.60 -22.19 9.61
N TRP A 25 2.42 -21.54 10.44
CA TRP A 25 2.87 -20.17 10.19
C TRP A 25 3.79 -20.09 8.96
N VAL A 26 4.76 -21.01 8.84
CA VAL A 26 5.70 -21.05 7.70
C VAL A 26 5.00 -21.41 6.39
N THR A 27 4.01 -22.31 6.44
CA THR A 27 3.28 -22.75 5.25
C THR A 27 2.09 -21.86 4.88
N ASN A 28 1.73 -20.88 5.71
CA ASN A 28 0.61 -19.99 5.41
C ASN A 28 0.94 -19.09 4.20
N PRO A 29 0.26 -19.26 3.04
CA PRO A 29 0.55 -18.46 1.86
C PRO A 29 -0.11 -17.07 1.90
N ALA A 30 -1.05 -16.83 2.82
CA ALA A 30 -1.89 -15.64 2.83
C ALA A 30 -1.08 -14.32 2.88
N PRO A 31 -0.04 -14.17 3.73
CA PRO A 31 0.75 -12.94 3.74
C PRO A 31 1.46 -12.65 2.42
N ARG A 32 1.88 -13.70 1.69
CA ARG A 32 2.52 -13.54 0.37
C ARG A 32 1.50 -13.12 -0.68
N ALA A 33 0.32 -13.73 -0.66
CA ALA A 33 -0.78 -13.38 -1.56
C ALA A 33 -1.22 -11.92 -1.35
N GLU A 34 -1.39 -11.49 -0.09
CA GLU A 34 -1.71 -10.10 0.24
C GLU A 34 -0.61 -9.15 -0.23
N ARG A 35 0.66 -9.51 -0.02
CA ARG A 35 1.79 -8.69 -0.46
C ARG A 35 1.80 -8.47 -1.97
N LEU A 36 1.50 -9.51 -2.75
CA LEU A 36 1.38 -9.41 -4.21
C LEU A 36 0.25 -8.46 -4.63
N GLN A 37 -0.89 -8.49 -3.92
CA GLN A 37 -2.00 -7.58 -4.18
C GLN A 37 -1.65 -6.13 -3.84
N GLN A 38 -1.00 -5.90 -2.69
CA GLN A 38 -0.49 -4.57 -2.32
C GLN A 38 0.49 -4.04 -3.37
N GLU A 39 1.40 -4.89 -3.86
CA GLU A 39 2.37 -4.52 -4.89
C GLU A 39 1.68 -4.16 -6.21
N ALA A 40 0.69 -4.95 -6.63
CA ALA A 40 -0.13 -4.67 -7.81
C ALA A 40 -0.89 -3.34 -7.68
N ALA A 41 -1.51 -3.08 -6.52
CA ALA A 41 -2.22 -1.83 -6.26
C ALA A 41 -1.29 -0.62 -6.34
N VAL A 42 -0.09 -0.68 -5.74
CA VAL A 42 0.87 0.43 -5.81
C VAL A 42 1.36 0.66 -7.24
N GLN A 43 1.62 -0.41 -8.00
CA GLN A 43 2.00 -0.28 -9.41
C GLN A 43 0.88 0.34 -10.27
N ALA A 44 -0.37 -0.08 -10.07
CA ALA A 44 -1.53 0.52 -10.75
C ALA A 44 -1.67 2.01 -10.40
N ALA A 45 -1.53 2.37 -9.12
CA ALA A 45 -1.55 3.75 -8.67
C ALA A 45 -0.46 4.62 -9.34
N ARG A 46 0.76 4.09 -9.55
CA ARG A 46 1.82 4.80 -10.30
C ARG A 46 1.40 5.11 -11.73
N THR A 47 0.81 4.12 -12.42
CA THR A 47 0.35 4.30 -13.80
C THR A 47 -0.74 5.35 -13.86
N LEU A 48 -1.77 5.24 -13.02
CA LEU A 48 -2.86 6.22 -12.95
C LEU A 48 -2.34 7.64 -12.64
N LEU A 49 -1.37 7.76 -11.74
CA LEU A 49 -0.80 9.06 -11.40
C LEU A 49 0.00 9.66 -12.57
N ARG A 50 0.75 8.83 -13.31
CA ARG A 50 1.46 9.26 -14.53
C ARG A 50 0.50 9.77 -15.60
N ASP A 51 -0.61 9.08 -15.79
CA ASP A 51 -1.63 9.46 -16.76
C ASP A 51 -2.32 10.79 -16.39
N VAL A 52 -2.47 11.07 -15.10
CA VAL A 52 -3.09 12.31 -14.63
C VAL A 52 -2.12 13.49 -14.61
N VAL A 53 -0.88 13.31 -14.16
CA VAL A 53 0.09 14.40 -14.01
C VAL A 53 0.78 14.74 -15.33
N VAL A 54 1.02 13.75 -16.20
CA VAL A 54 1.60 13.90 -17.54
C VAL A 54 2.90 14.75 -17.50
N SER A 55 3.90 14.28 -16.77
CA SER A 55 5.24 14.91 -16.72
C SER A 55 6.33 13.86 -16.96
N GLU A 56 7.29 14.19 -17.83
CA GLU A 56 8.43 13.33 -18.13
C GLU A 56 9.39 13.19 -16.94
N GLY A 57 9.49 14.21 -16.09
CA GLY A 57 10.32 14.22 -14.89
C GLY A 57 9.63 13.66 -13.64
N LEU A 58 8.46 13.02 -13.78
CA LEU A 58 7.64 12.64 -12.64
C LEU A 58 8.35 11.65 -11.71
N GLU A 59 8.68 12.14 -10.53
CA GLU A 59 9.18 11.35 -9.41
C GLU A 59 8.03 11.01 -8.46
N ILE A 60 8.00 9.78 -7.97
CA ILE A 60 6.94 9.26 -7.10
C ILE A 60 7.57 8.57 -5.89
N VAL A 61 7.12 8.92 -4.70
CA VAL A 61 7.45 8.27 -3.43
C VAL A 61 6.19 7.62 -2.88
N ASP A 62 6.19 6.29 -2.81
CA ASP A 62 5.04 5.47 -2.47
C ASP A 62 5.47 4.26 -1.59
N PRO A 63 4.56 3.36 -1.20
CA PRO A 63 4.90 2.24 -0.32
C PRO A 63 5.90 1.22 -0.89
N LEU A 64 6.19 1.24 -2.19
CA LEU A 64 7.25 0.42 -2.78
C LEU A 64 8.54 1.20 -3.03
N ALA A 65 8.56 2.51 -2.79
CA ALA A 65 9.77 3.31 -2.93
C ALA A 65 10.82 2.88 -1.87
N PRO A 66 12.07 2.65 -2.29
CA PRO A 66 13.14 2.24 -1.37
C PRO A 66 13.55 3.37 -0.42
N ASP A 67 13.41 4.62 -0.85
CA ASP A 67 13.70 5.81 -0.05
C ASP A 67 12.42 6.61 0.20
N ARG A 68 11.99 6.70 1.46
CA ARG A 68 10.75 7.36 1.91
C ARG A 68 11.02 8.65 2.69
N LYS A 69 12.10 9.37 2.37
CA LYS A 69 12.51 10.60 3.09
C LYS A 69 11.54 11.78 2.99
N VAL A 70 10.51 11.70 2.14
CA VAL A 70 9.54 12.79 1.92
C VAL A 70 8.43 12.79 2.98
N GLY A 71 7.96 11.62 3.40
CA GLY A 71 6.82 11.50 4.31
C GLY A 71 6.32 10.09 4.49
N LYS A 72 5.29 9.92 5.32
CA LYS A 72 4.66 8.62 5.54
C LYS A 72 3.76 8.26 4.35
N VAL A 73 3.88 7.03 3.90
CA VAL A 73 3.16 6.48 2.75
C VAL A 73 2.54 5.14 3.13
N TYR A 74 1.35 4.87 2.60
CA TYR A 74 0.53 3.73 3.00
C TYR A 74 -0.13 3.08 1.78
N VAL A 75 -0.24 1.75 1.82
CA VAL A 75 -1.14 0.95 1.00
C VAL A 75 -2.02 0.17 1.97
N TYR A 76 -3.33 0.23 1.80
CA TYR A 76 -4.27 -0.47 2.64
C TYR A 76 -5.53 -0.87 1.85
N PRO A 77 -6.17 -1.98 2.24
CA PRO A 77 -7.44 -2.37 1.62
C PRO A 77 -8.52 -1.35 1.97
N GLU A 78 -9.27 -0.90 0.97
CA GLU A 78 -10.41 0.00 1.12
C GLU A 78 -11.56 -0.59 0.29
N PRO A 79 -12.48 -1.37 0.90
CA PRO A 79 -13.49 -2.11 0.16
C PRO A 79 -14.31 -1.21 -0.79
N PRO A 80 -14.48 -1.61 -2.06
CA PRO A 80 -14.19 -2.94 -2.63
C PRO A 80 -12.75 -3.16 -3.14
N GLY A 81 -11.84 -2.19 -3.04
CA GLY A 81 -10.50 -2.29 -3.61
C GLY A 81 -9.40 -1.82 -2.66
N TRP A 82 -8.61 -0.87 -3.14
CA TRP A 82 -7.37 -0.44 -2.49
C TRP A 82 -7.20 1.05 -2.47
N ALA A 83 -6.55 1.54 -1.42
CA ALA A 83 -6.10 2.91 -1.34
C ALA A 83 -4.58 2.98 -1.20
N VAL A 84 -3.98 3.88 -1.97
CA VAL A 84 -2.53 4.12 -2.02
C VAL A 84 -2.27 5.60 -1.81
N SER A 85 -1.50 5.92 -0.78
CA SER A 85 -1.02 7.26 -0.51
C SER A 85 0.46 7.38 -0.84
N GLY A 86 0.86 8.56 -1.26
CA GLY A 86 2.24 8.87 -1.59
C GLY A 86 2.47 10.34 -1.82
N PHE A 87 3.62 10.64 -2.40
CA PHE A 87 4.01 11.97 -2.83
C PHE A 87 4.51 11.91 -4.27
N TYR A 88 4.28 12.95 -5.05
CA TYR A 88 4.92 13.11 -6.35
C TYR A 88 5.47 14.51 -6.54
N ARG A 89 6.39 14.69 -7.48
CA ARG A 89 6.84 15.99 -7.98
C ARG A 89 7.15 15.88 -9.46
N ARG A 90 6.93 16.94 -10.23
CA ARG A 90 7.13 16.93 -11.69
C ARG A 90 8.59 17.01 -12.10
N ASP A 91 9.43 17.62 -11.28
CA ASP A 91 10.88 17.73 -11.45
C ASP A 91 11.56 18.08 -10.10
N ALA A 92 12.87 18.32 -10.11
CA ALA A 92 13.64 18.62 -8.89
C ALA A 92 13.38 20.01 -8.28
N GLN A 93 12.83 20.95 -9.04
CA GLN A 93 12.43 22.30 -8.58
C GLN A 93 10.98 22.32 -8.09
N ASP A 94 10.17 21.36 -8.55
CA ASP A 94 8.82 21.15 -8.06
C ASP A 94 8.84 20.62 -6.62
N ARG A 95 7.86 21.07 -5.86
CA ARG A 95 7.67 20.59 -4.49
C ARG A 95 7.01 19.21 -4.51
N TRP A 96 7.10 18.54 -3.37
CA TRP A 96 6.38 17.29 -3.19
C TRP A 96 4.89 17.54 -2.92
N HIS A 97 4.05 16.94 -3.75
CA HIS A 97 2.60 16.98 -3.66
C HIS A 97 2.07 15.66 -3.09
N PRO A 98 1.39 15.68 -1.93
CA PRO A 98 0.76 14.48 -1.41
C PRO A 98 -0.42 14.07 -2.30
N TYR A 99 -0.59 12.76 -2.46
CA TYR A 99 -1.72 12.18 -3.14
C TYR A 99 -2.32 11.01 -2.35
N LEU A 100 -3.60 10.74 -2.62
CA LEU A 100 -4.31 9.54 -2.19
C LEU A 100 -5.16 9.05 -3.36
N ILE A 101 -4.82 7.88 -3.90
CA ILE A 101 -5.57 7.18 -4.94
C ILE A 101 -6.41 6.09 -4.29
N THR A 102 -7.71 6.08 -4.58
CA THR A 102 -8.64 5.00 -4.26
C THR A 102 -9.03 4.30 -5.55
N MET A 103 -8.93 2.97 -5.56
CA MET A 103 -9.24 2.11 -6.69
C MET A 103 -10.26 1.04 -6.32
N ASP A 104 -10.98 0.54 -7.31
CA ASP A 104 -11.86 -0.60 -7.16
C ASP A 104 -11.10 -1.95 -7.16
N GLU A 105 -11.85 -3.05 -7.14
CA GLU A 105 -11.28 -4.41 -7.18
C GLU A 105 -10.51 -4.70 -8.48
N ALA A 106 -10.88 -4.05 -9.59
CA ALA A 106 -10.21 -4.13 -10.89
C ALA A 106 -9.03 -3.15 -11.02
N LEU A 107 -8.63 -2.51 -9.91
CA LEU A 107 -7.59 -1.49 -9.84
C LEU A 107 -7.84 -0.29 -10.75
N GLN A 108 -9.12 -0.01 -11.06
CA GLN A 108 -9.52 1.18 -11.81
C GLN A 108 -9.66 2.37 -10.87
N LEU A 109 -9.36 3.56 -11.38
CA LEU A 109 -9.45 4.79 -10.61
C LEU A 109 -10.89 5.07 -10.20
N GLN A 110 -11.15 5.10 -8.89
CA GLN A 110 -12.41 5.63 -8.34
C GLN A 110 -12.25 7.08 -7.92
N ARG A 111 -11.12 7.41 -7.28
CA ARG A 111 -10.85 8.74 -6.76
C ARG A 111 -9.35 9.00 -6.68
N LEU A 112 -8.93 10.20 -7.03
CA LEU A 112 -7.58 10.73 -6.82
C LEU A 112 -7.69 12.05 -6.08
N LYS A 113 -7.26 12.07 -4.82
CA LYS A 113 -7.10 13.30 -4.04
C LYS A 113 -5.67 13.79 -4.17
N VAL A 114 -5.48 15.05 -4.52
CA VAL A 114 -4.15 15.70 -4.59
C VAL A 114 -4.18 17.05 -3.90
N GLN A 115 -3.05 17.45 -3.32
CA GLN A 115 -2.81 18.84 -2.94
C GLN A 115 -1.87 19.46 -3.97
N ASP A 116 -2.46 19.89 -5.08
CA ASP A 116 -1.74 20.51 -6.18
C ASP A 116 -2.65 21.49 -6.93
N ALA A 117 -2.46 22.78 -6.68
CA ALA A 117 -3.27 23.83 -7.29
C ALA A 117 -3.14 23.84 -8.83
N ALA A 118 -2.03 23.36 -9.39
CA ALA A 118 -1.84 23.31 -10.84
C ALA A 118 -2.77 22.29 -11.54
N LEU A 119 -3.34 21.34 -10.79
CA LEU A 119 -4.31 20.37 -11.30
C LEU A 119 -5.76 20.82 -11.12
N ALA A 120 -6.00 22.01 -10.53
CA ALA A 120 -7.36 22.51 -10.27
C ALA A 120 -8.20 22.60 -11.55
N ASP A 121 -7.62 23.09 -12.64
CA ASP A 121 -8.32 23.26 -13.91
C ASP A 121 -8.74 21.91 -14.54
N ARG A 122 -8.00 20.84 -14.24
CA ARG A 122 -8.26 19.48 -14.74
C ARG A 122 -9.42 18.76 -14.03
N THR A 123 -9.86 19.26 -12.87
CA THR A 123 -11.00 18.67 -12.13
C THR A 123 -12.30 18.69 -12.96
N SER A 124 -12.48 19.71 -13.81
CA SER A 124 -13.62 19.83 -14.71
C SER A 124 -13.67 18.74 -15.78
N ALA A 125 -12.51 18.17 -16.16
CA ALA A 125 -12.38 17.13 -17.16
C ALA A 125 -12.32 15.72 -16.58
N ASN A 126 -12.09 15.57 -15.26
CA ASN A 126 -11.98 14.28 -14.60
C ASN A 126 -12.74 14.29 -13.27
N ALA A 127 -13.94 13.71 -13.26
CA ALA A 127 -14.80 13.62 -12.08
C ALA A 127 -14.19 12.84 -10.91
N ALA A 128 -13.19 11.99 -11.17
CA ALA A 128 -12.48 11.25 -10.13
C ALA A 128 -11.37 12.08 -9.46
N LEU A 129 -10.99 13.23 -10.01
CA LEU A 129 -9.93 14.09 -9.50
C LEU A 129 -10.48 15.11 -8.50
N GLU A 130 -10.02 15.01 -7.25
CA GLU A 130 -10.33 15.94 -6.17
C GLU A 130 -9.06 16.73 -5.79
N VAL A 131 -9.03 18.02 -6.10
CA VAL A 131 -7.92 18.91 -5.73
C VAL A 131 -8.28 19.64 -4.44
N ARG A 132 -7.42 19.55 -3.42
CA ARG A 132 -7.54 20.34 -2.19
C ARG A 132 -6.61 21.54 -2.23
N PRO A 133 -7.06 22.72 -1.73
CA PRO A 133 -6.18 23.85 -1.52
C PRO A 133 -5.14 23.49 -0.46
N GLU A 134 -3.96 24.07 -0.61
CA GLU A 134 -2.92 23.97 0.41
C GLU A 134 -3.20 24.95 1.54
N ASN A 135 -2.97 24.51 2.77
CA ASN A 135 -3.04 25.36 3.97
C ASN A 135 -1.73 26.12 4.18
#